data_AF-A0AAV7M730-F1
#
_entry.id   AF-A0AAV7M730-F1
#
_cell.length_a   1.000
_cell.length_b   1.000
_cell.length_c   1.000
_cell.angle_alpha   90.00
_cell.angle_beta   90.00
_cell.angle_gamma   90.00
#
_symmetry.space_group_name_H-M   'P 1'
#
loop_
_entity.id
_entity.type
_entity.pdbx_description
1 polymer ?
#
loop_
_entity_poly.entity_id
_entity_poly.type
_entity_poly.pdbx_seq_one_letter_code
_entity_poly.pdbx_strand_id
1 'polypeptide(L)'
;MAAQTNPPYPASLPADSHSMEAADRILQEIAVVGRHLEAMDSKISDLTVASTSIRADIAGFQETVTDLDQHLMTVEDQVSALPDHKAELRSLRAKVIDLEDRSCRDNIRLFAILERKEGSDIKSFL
;
A
#
# COMPACT_ATOMS: atom_id res chain seq x y z
N MET A 1 -68.13 37.24 -81.18
CA MET A 1 -67.34 37.50 -79.96
C MET A 1 -67.10 36.16 -79.29
N ALA A 2 -65.87 35.64 -79.35
CA ALA A 2 -65.53 34.32 -78.82
C ALA A 2 -65.38 34.39 -77.30
N ALA A 3 -66.18 33.61 -76.57
CA ALA A 3 -66.04 33.44 -75.13
C ALA A 3 -64.84 32.52 -74.86
N GLN A 4 -63.80 33.09 -74.26
CA GLN A 4 -62.57 32.39 -73.89
C GLN A 4 -62.82 31.65 -72.57
N THR A 5 -63.07 30.35 -72.64
CA THR A 5 -63.19 29.49 -71.45
C THR A 5 -61.79 29.06 -71.00
N ASN A 6 -61.32 29.57 -69.86
CA ASN A 6 -60.08 29.12 -69.24
C ASN A 6 -60.18 27.65 -68.81
N PRO A 7 -59.13 26.82 -69.02
CA PRO A 7 -59.09 25.47 -68.47
C PRO A 7 -58.88 25.52 -66.94
N PRO A 8 -59.41 24.54 -66.17
CA PRO A 8 -59.17 24.47 -64.74
C PRO A 8 -57.68 24.14 -64.48
N TYR A 9 -57.03 24.95 -63.65
CA TYR A 9 -55.69 24.64 -63.14
C TYR A 9 -55.75 23.37 -62.26
N PRO A 10 -54.75 22.47 -62.33
CA PRO A 10 -54.86 21.09 -61.88
C PRO A 10 -54.96 20.96 -60.36
N ALA A 11 -55.66 19.91 -59.93
CA ALA A 11 -55.65 19.43 -58.55
C ALA A 11 -54.19 19.31 -58.06
N SER A 12 -53.93 19.83 -56.87
CA SER A 12 -52.68 19.62 -56.14
C SER A 12 -52.28 18.15 -56.20
N LEU A 13 -51.10 17.88 -56.79
CA LEU A 13 -50.45 16.58 -56.72
C LEU A 13 -50.47 16.09 -55.26
N PRO A 14 -50.84 14.82 -54.98
CA PRO A 14 -50.75 14.30 -53.63
C PRO A 14 -49.28 14.36 -53.23
N ALA A 15 -48.95 15.14 -52.19
CA ALA A 15 -47.62 15.10 -51.61
C ALA A 15 -47.32 13.64 -51.25
N ASP A 16 -46.24 13.09 -51.81
CA ASP A 16 -45.89 11.67 -51.73
C ASP A 16 -45.88 11.20 -50.27
N SER A 17 -46.95 10.53 -49.84
CA SER A 17 -47.13 10.01 -48.47
C SER A 17 -45.97 9.10 -48.05
N HIS A 18 -45.41 8.36 -49.00
CA HIS A 18 -44.21 7.53 -48.81
C HIS A 18 -42.94 8.33 -48.51
N SER A 19 -42.80 9.54 -49.07
CA SER A 19 -41.67 10.42 -48.75
C SER A 19 -41.78 11.01 -47.35
N MET A 20 -43.01 11.26 -46.88
CA MET A 20 -43.26 11.76 -45.53
C MET A 20 -43.05 10.66 -44.47
N GLU A 21 -43.52 9.44 -44.73
CA GLU A 21 -43.27 8.27 -43.86
C GLU A 21 -41.76 7.93 -43.75
N ALA A 22 -41.00 8.08 -44.84
CA ALA A 22 -39.56 7.88 -44.81
C ALA A 22 -38.84 8.93 -43.95
N ALA A 23 -39.26 10.20 -44.02
CA ALA A 23 -38.72 11.28 -43.20
C ALA A 23 -38.99 11.05 -41.71
N ASP A 24 -40.19 10.59 -41.34
CA ASP A 24 -40.55 10.28 -39.95
C ASP A 24 -39.72 9.12 -39.38
N ARG A 25 -39.45 8.07 -40.19
CA ARG A 25 -38.56 6.98 -39.77
C ARG A 25 -37.14 7.47 -39.50
N ILE A 26 -36.60 8.32 -40.38
CA ILE A 26 -35.27 8.91 -40.19
C ILE A 26 -35.23 9.76 -38.91
N LEU A 27 -36.26 10.56 -38.65
CA LEU A 27 -36.36 11.34 -37.41
C LEU A 27 -36.40 10.45 -36.17
N GLN A 28 -37.10 9.32 -36.23
CA GLN A 28 -37.14 8.35 -35.14
C GLN A 28 -35.78 7.69 -34.90
N GLU A 29 -35.05 7.31 -35.94
CA GLU A 29 -33.69 6.76 -35.84
C GLU A 29 -32.72 7.79 -35.26
N ILE A 30 -32.78 9.05 -35.73
CA ILE A 30 -31.98 10.16 -35.17
C ILE A 30 -32.27 10.32 -33.69
N ALA A 31 -33.54 10.26 -33.27
CA ALA A 31 -33.91 10.37 -31.85
C ALA A 31 -33.37 9.19 -31.01
N VAL A 32 -33.33 7.97 -31.56
CA VAL A 32 -32.72 6.81 -30.88
C VAL A 32 -31.21 7.00 -30.75
N VAL A 33 -30.53 7.42 -31.82
CA VAL A 33 -29.10 7.68 -31.82
C VAL A 33 -28.75 8.80 -30.84
N GLY A 34 -29.55 9.88 -30.79
CA GLY A 34 -29.38 10.98 -29.84
C GLY A 34 -29.41 10.51 -28.39
N ARG A 35 -30.40 9.69 -28.01
CA ARG A 35 -30.45 9.09 -26.66
C ARG A 35 -29.26 8.20 -26.37
N HIS A 36 -28.75 7.48 -27.37
CA HIS A 36 -27.58 6.64 -27.18
C HIS A 36 -26.31 7.48 -26.95
N LEU A 37 -26.15 8.59 -27.69
CA LEU A 37 -25.07 9.55 -27.49
C LEU A 37 -25.11 10.17 -26.10
N GLU A 38 -26.28 10.62 -25.64
CA GLU A 38 -26.44 11.16 -24.26
C GLU A 38 -26.04 10.13 -23.19
N ALA A 39 -26.44 8.86 -23.37
CA ALA A 39 -26.08 7.79 -22.45
C ALA A 39 -24.57 7.48 -22.49
N MET A 40 -23.93 7.57 -23.66
CA MET A 40 -22.49 7.41 -23.79
C MET A 40 -21.73 8.58 -23.13
N ASP A 41 -22.17 9.81 -23.34
CA ASP A 41 -21.58 11.01 -22.72
C ASP A 41 -21.65 10.93 -21.19
N SER A 42 -22.78 10.49 -20.64
CA SER A 42 -22.91 10.25 -19.20
C SER A 42 -21.87 9.24 -18.70
N LYS A 43 -21.71 8.10 -19.38
CA LYS A 43 -20.73 7.07 -19.01
C LYS A 43 -19.29 7.58 -19.12
N ILE A 44 -18.98 8.37 -20.14
CA ILE A 44 -17.65 8.98 -20.31
C ILE A 44 -17.37 9.95 -19.16
N SER A 45 -18.37 10.74 -18.75
CA SER A 45 -18.27 11.63 -17.60
C SER A 45 -17.97 10.85 -16.31
N ASP A 46 -18.72 9.79 -16.03
CA ASP A 46 -18.53 8.94 -14.85
C ASP A 46 -17.14 8.28 -14.85
N LEU A 47 -16.70 7.75 -15.99
CA LEU A 47 -15.37 7.17 -16.15
C LEU A 47 -14.26 8.21 -15.97
N THR A 48 -14.49 9.44 -16.40
CA THR A 48 -13.54 10.54 -16.20
C THR A 48 -13.39 10.86 -14.71
N VAL A 49 -14.51 10.96 -13.98
CA VAL A 49 -14.51 11.18 -12.53
C VAL A 49 -13.78 10.03 -11.82
N ALA A 50 -14.15 8.78 -12.12
CA ALA A 50 -13.50 7.61 -11.53
C ALA A 50 -11.98 7.58 -11.81
N SER A 51 -11.57 7.88 -13.05
CA SER A 51 -10.16 7.95 -13.44
C SER A 51 -9.39 9.03 -12.69
N THR A 52 -10.01 10.21 -12.48
CA THR A 52 -9.38 11.28 -11.67
C THR A 52 -9.25 10.89 -10.20
N SER A 53 -10.25 10.22 -9.62
CA SER A 53 -10.20 9.72 -8.24
C SER A 53 -9.07 8.70 -8.07
N ILE A 54 -9.01 7.69 -8.95
CA ILE A 54 -7.96 6.67 -8.91
C ILE A 54 -6.57 7.29 -9.02
N ARG A 55 -6.40 8.32 -9.87
CA ARG A 55 -5.12 9.03 -10.00
C ARG A 55 -4.73 9.74 -8.69
N ALA A 56 -5.69 10.35 -8.00
CA ALA A 56 -5.45 10.98 -6.71
C ALA A 56 -5.06 9.94 -5.65
N ASP A 57 -5.76 8.81 -5.61
CA ASP A 57 -5.47 7.70 -4.69
C ASP A 57 -4.06 7.13 -4.92
N ILE A 58 -3.67 6.93 -6.19
CA ILE A 58 -2.33 6.47 -6.56
C ILE A 58 -1.25 7.46 -6.08
N ALA A 59 -1.47 8.76 -6.24
CA ALA A 59 -0.52 9.77 -5.77
C ALA A 59 -0.38 9.73 -4.24
N GLY A 60 -1.51 9.58 -3.53
CA GLY A 60 -1.49 9.40 -2.07
C GLY A 60 -0.74 8.14 -1.64
N PHE A 61 -0.96 7.01 -2.31
CA PHE A 61 -0.21 5.79 -2.01
C PHE A 61 1.29 5.93 -2.29
N GLN A 62 1.70 6.62 -3.35
CA GLN A 62 3.12 6.89 -3.62
C GLN A 62 3.78 7.70 -2.50
N GLU A 63 3.09 8.69 -1.95
CA GLU A 63 3.58 9.46 -0.80
C GLU A 63 3.73 8.56 0.43
N THR A 64 2.72 7.75 0.76
CA THR A 64 2.79 6.83 1.92
C THR A 64 3.90 5.79 1.80
N VAL A 65 4.15 5.27 0.59
CA VAL A 65 5.23 4.32 0.35
C VAL A 65 6.59 4.98 0.57
N THR A 66 6.75 6.23 0.13
CA THR A 66 8.00 6.99 0.31
C THR A 66 8.28 7.27 1.79
N ASP A 67 7.25 7.64 2.57
CA ASP A 67 7.38 7.85 4.01
C ASP A 67 7.74 6.55 4.76
N LEU A 68 7.08 5.45 4.40
CA LEU A 68 7.38 4.13 4.98
C LEU A 68 8.80 3.66 4.65
N ASP A 69 9.28 3.89 3.43
CA ASP A 69 10.65 3.54 3.02
C ASP A 69 11.69 4.31 3.85
N GLN A 70 11.48 5.61 4.04
CA GLN A 70 12.34 6.45 4.87
C GLN A 70 12.33 6.01 6.35
N HIS A 71 11.15 5.65 6.87
CA HIS A 71 11.02 5.14 8.22
C HIS A 71 11.73 3.78 8.38
N LEU A 72 11.62 2.90 7.38
CA LEU A 72 12.27 1.61 7.37
C LEU A 72 13.80 1.75 7.36
N MET A 73 14.36 2.63 6.51
CA MET A 73 15.80 2.95 6.53
C MET A 73 16.26 3.41 7.92
N THR A 74 15.48 4.29 8.55
CA THR A 74 15.80 4.80 9.90
C THR A 74 15.83 3.68 10.95
N VAL A 75 14.88 2.76 10.88
CA VAL A 75 14.80 1.60 11.78
C VAL A 75 15.95 0.62 11.53
N GLU A 76 16.28 0.36 10.27
CA GLU A 76 17.41 -0.51 9.89
C GLU A 76 18.75 0.05 10.40
N ASP A 77 18.97 1.36 10.29
CA ASP A 77 20.15 2.04 10.84
C ASP A 77 20.20 1.90 12.37
N GLN A 78 19.07 2.11 13.06
CA GLN A 78 18.98 1.96 14.51
C GLN A 78 19.30 0.53 14.96
N VAL A 79 18.75 -0.48 14.28
CA VAL A 79 19.00 -1.89 14.59
C VAL A 79 20.46 -2.25 14.33
N SER A 80 21.05 -1.74 13.25
CA SER A 80 22.47 -1.96 12.92
C SER A 80 23.41 -1.30 13.92
N ALA A 81 22.99 -0.19 14.53
CA ALA A 81 23.75 0.52 15.56
C ALA A 81 23.60 -0.09 16.97
N LEU A 82 22.70 -1.07 17.17
CA LEU A 82 22.54 -1.69 18.49
C LEU A 82 23.82 -2.45 18.88
N PRO A 83 24.37 -2.19 20.09
CA PRO A 83 25.59 -2.85 20.55
C PRO A 83 25.37 -4.36 20.77
N ASP A 84 26.39 -5.17 20.47
CA ASP A 84 26.41 -6.61 20.78
C ASP A 84 26.71 -6.83 22.27
N HIS A 85 25.70 -6.64 23.11
CA HIS A 85 25.78 -6.91 24.54
C HIS A 85 26.17 -8.36 24.88
N LYS A 86 25.97 -9.31 23.95
CA LYS A 86 26.41 -10.70 24.17
C LYS A 86 27.93 -10.80 24.12
N ALA A 87 28.58 -10.04 23.23
CA ALA A 87 30.04 -9.93 23.22
C ALA A 87 30.58 -9.28 24.49
N GLU A 88 29.94 -8.19 24.94
CA GLU A 88 30.31 -7.50 26.18
C GLU A 88 30.19 -8.43 27.39
N LEU A 89 29.10 -9.17 27.51
CA LEU A 89 28.89 -10.15 28.58
C LEU A 89 29.93 -11.28 28.56
N ARG A 90 30.31 -11.78 27.38
CA ARG A 90 31.38 -12.79 27.25
C ARG A 90 32.72 -12.23 27.76
N SER A 91 33.06 -11.01 27.37
CA SER A 91 34.28 -10.32 27.80
C SER A 91 34.31 -10.10 29.31
N LEU A 92 33.19 -9.63 29.87
CA LEU A 92 33.08 -9.41 31.30
C LEU A 92 33.17 -10.71 32.09
N ARG A 93 32.52 -11.78 31.62
CA ARG A 93 32.59 -13.10 32.24
C ARG A 93 34.02 -13.66 32.24
N ALA A 94 34.76 -13.49 31.14
CA ALA A 94 36.16 -13.90 31.07
C ALA A 94 37.02 -13.13 32.08
N LYS A 95 36.79 -11.82 32.27
CA LYS A 95 37.48 -11.03 33.29
C LYS A 95 37.16 -11.48 34.72
N VAL A 96 35.90 -11.84 35.00
CA VAL A 96 35.50 -12.35 36.32
C VAL A 96 36.26 -13.65 36.63
N ILE A 97 36.32 -14.58 35.67
CA ILE A 97 37.05 -15.84 35.83
C ILE A 97 38.55 -15.58 36.09
N ASP A 98 39.20 -14.71 35.31
CA ASP A 98 40.61 -14.36 35.52
C ASP A 98 40.86 -13.78 36.92
N LEU A 99 39.98 -12.89 37.38
CA LEU A 99 40.10 -12.29 38.71
C LEU A 99 39.88 -13.32 39.83
N GLU A 100 38.92 -14.23 39.69
CA GLU A 100 38.69 -15.32 40.64
C GLU A 100 39.89 -16.26 40.74
N ASP A 101 40.45 -16.65 39.60
CA ASP A 101 41.64 -17.51 39.52
C ASP A 101 42.85 -16.85 40.18
N ARG A 102 43.08 -15.56 39.91
CA ARG A 102 44.15 -14.78 40.54
C ARG A 102 43.96 -14.65 42.04
N SER A 103 42.73 -14.41 42.49
CA SER A 103 42.42 -14.28 43.92
C SER A 103 42.58 -15.60 44.68
N CYS A 104 42.39 -16.75 44.01
CA CYS A 104 42.48 -18.06 44.64
C CYS A 104 43.82 -18.76 44.42
N ARG A 105 44.74 -18.17 43.64
CA ARG A 105 45.98 -18.83 43.19
C ARG A 105 46.84 -19.37 44.34
N ASP A 106 46.92 -18.62 45.43
CA ASP A 106 47.74 -18.96 46.59
C ASP A 106 46.91 -19.57 47.75
N ASN A 107 45.61 -19.77 47.53
CA ASN A 107 44.73 -20.36 48.53
C ASN A 107 44.77 -21.89 48.44
N ILE A 108 45.01 -22.55 49.56
CA ILE A 108 44.91 -24.00 49.69
C ILE A 108 43.56 -24.34 50.33
N ARG A 109 42.80 -25.23 49.69
CA ARG A 109 41.57 -25.79 50.28
C ARG A 109 41.93 -27.07 51.03
N LEU A 110 41.71 -27.08 52.34
CA LEU A 110 41.84 -28.28 53.17
C LEU A 110 40.49 -28.99 53.23
N PHE A 111 40.47 -30.28 52.91
CA PHE A 111 39.27 -31.12 52.95
C PHE A 111 39.35 -32.13 54.09
N ALA A 112 38.20 -32.59 54.59
CA ALA A 112 38.08 -33.63 55.61
C ALA A 112 38.70 -33.29 57.00
N ILE A 113 38.84 -32.01 57.34
CA ILE A 113 39.14 -31.59 58.72
C ILE A 113 37.86 -31.70 59.55
N LEU A 114 37.93 -32.40 60.68
CA LEU A 114 36.82 -32.51 61.64
C LEU A 114 36.49 -31.12 62.22
N GLU A 115 35.21 -30.77 62.25
CA GLU A 115 34.72 -29.53 62.88
C GLU A 115 35.08 -29.49 64.38
N ARG A 116 35.15 -28.28 64.96
CA ARG A 116 35.51 -28.02 66.38
C ARG A 116 36.95 -28.35 66.77
N LYS A 117 37.87 -28.29 65.80
CA LYS A 117 39.32 -28.39 66.02
C LYS A 117 40.01 -27.02 65.99
N GLU A 118 39.26 -25.91 66.06
CA GLU A 118 39.85 -24.57 66.07
C GLU A 118 40.89 -24.42 67.19
N GLY A 119 42.07 -23.89 66.87
CA GLY A 119 43.18 -23.73 67.82
C GLY A 119 44.13 -24.93 67.95
N SER A 120 43.87 -26.05 67.27
CA SER A 120 44.84 -27.16 67.15
C SER A 120 46.01 -26.78 66.24
N ASP A 121 47.23 -27.27 66.49
CA ASP A 121 48.39 -27.00 65.64
C ASP A 121 48.13 -27.50 64.21
N ILE A 122 48.28 -26.61 63.22
CA ILE A 122 48.01 -26.90 61.81
C ILE A 122 48.92 -28.04 61.30
N LYS A 123 50.13 -28.17 61.85
CA LYS A 123 51.07 -29.24 61.49
C LYS A 123 50.58 -30.63 61.89
N SER A 124 49.60 -30.73 62.79
CA SER A 124 48.99 -32.01 63.15
C SER A 124 48.06 -32.58 62.08
N PHE A 125 47.70 -31.78 61.06
CA PHE A 125 46.83 -32.17 59.95
C PHE A 125 47.57 -32.37 58.61
N LEU A 126 48.89 -32.13 58.56
CA LEU A 126 49.77 -32.37 57.40
C LEU A 126 50.54 -33.67 57.58
#